data_AF-W9R704-F1
#
_entry.id   AF-W9R704-F1
#
_cell.length_a   1.000
_cell.length_b   1.000
_cell.length_c   1.000
_cell.angle_alpha   90.00
_cell.angle_beta   90.00
_cell.angle_gamma   90.00
#
_symmetry.space_group_name_H-M   'P 1'
#
loop_
_entity.id
_entity.type
_entity.pdbx_description
1 polymer ?
#
loop_
_entity_poly.entity_id
_entity_poly.type
_entity_poly.pdbx_seq_one_letter_code
_entity_poly.pdbx_strand_id
1 'polypeptide(L)'
;MLNKFKIFIYKPNAAFPYESPSESLFYTFLRSSPFATEDGEQAHLYFVPLSSNVRINSLSRFVREIQRALPYWNRILSVDHVFISYRGNTTDGDRNVLELRKNAIQISCFPAPVGKFIPHKDVSLPAVSTFSVDMSLEPKNASVRFLSYLRPDQSSGANESALVN
;
A
#
# COMPACT_ATOMS: atom_id res chain seq x y z
N MET A 1 -14.10 -4.79 -20.98
CA MET A 1 -12.96 -3.88 -20.74
C MET A 1 -11.97 -4.45 -19.71
N LEU A 2 -12.44 -4.99 -18.57
CA LEU A 2 -11.58 -5.53 -17.50
C LEU A 2 -10.80 -6.81 -17.83
N ASN A 3 -11.27 -7.65 -18.77
CA ASN A 3 -10.60 -8.92 -19.10
C ASN A 3 -9.24 -8.75 -19.81
N LYS A 4 -8.97 -7.55 -20.34
CA LYS A 4 -7.70 -7.23 -21.02
C LYS A 4 -6.66 -6.61 -20.08
N PHE A 5 -7.10 -6.08 -18.93
CA PHE A 5 -6.18 -5.41 -18.03
C PHE A 5 -5.32 -6.42 -17.29
N LYS A 6 -4.00 -6.17 -17.28
CA LYS A 6 -3.01 -7.09 -16.73
C LYS A 6 -1.97 -6.36 -15.87
N ILE A 7 -1.62 -6.98 -14.75
CA ILE A 7 -0.63 -6.51 -13.79
C ILE A 7 0.45 -7.57 -13.70
N PHE A 8 1.67 -7.22 -14.10
CA PHE A 8 2.83 -8.08 -13.92
C PHE A 8 3.31 -8.00 -12.47
N ILE A 9 3.54 -9.13 -11.82
CA ILE A 9 4.00 -9.18 -10.43
C ILE A 9 5.46 -9.62 -10.43
N TYR A 10 6.37 -8.72 -10.03
CA TYR A 10 7.78 -9.09 -9.89
C TYR A 10 7.96 -10.20 -8.84
N LYS A 11 8.88 -11.13 -9.11
CA LYS A 11 9.23 -12.19 -8.16
C LYS A 11 10.31 -11.66 -7.21
N PRO A 12 10.05 -11.58 -5.89
CA PRO A 12 11.06 -11.14 -4.95
C PRO A 12 12.16 -12.20 -4.82
N ASN A 13 13.41 -11.78 -4.61
CA ASN A 13 14.55 -12.68 -4.43
C ASN A 13 14.41 -13.59 -3.21
N ALA A 14 13.72 -13.12 -2.17
CA ALA A 14 13.38 -13.87 -0.98
C ALA A 14 11.90 -13.63 -0.64
N ALA A 15 11.21 -14.67 -0.18
CA ALA A 15 9.86 -14.51 0.35
C ALA A 15 9.93 -13.70 1.65
N PHE A 16 9.03 -12.73 1.79
CA PHE A 16 8.88 -11.95 3.02
C PHE A 16 7.38 -11.81 3.35
N PRO A 17 7.01 -11.81 4.64
CA PRO A 17 5.66 -11.48 5.05
C PRO A 17 5.44 -9.96 5.01
N TYR A 18 4.22 -9.54 4.70
CA TYR A 18 3.78 -8.17 4.97
C TYR A 18 3.38 -8.03 6.43
N GLU A 19 3.71 -6.90 7.06
CA GLU A 19 3.39 -6.67 8.49
C GLU A 19 1.92 -6.34 8.71
N SER A 20 1.28 -5.66 7.75
CA SER A 20 -0.12 -5.26 7.86
C SER A 20 -1.06 -6.33 7.29
N PRO A 21 -2.18 -6.63 7.98
CA PRO A 21 -3.25 -7.47 7.42
C PRO A 21 -3.77 -6.94 6.08
N SER A 22 -3.89 -5.62 5.92
CA SER A 22 -4.34 -5.00 4.67
C SER A 22 -3.37 -5.26 3.53
N GLU A 23 -2.06 -5.17 3.79
CA GLU A 23 -1.03 -5.45 2.78
C GLU A 23 -1.04 -6.92 2.37
N SER A 24 -1.12 -7.82 3.36
CA SER A 24 -1.17 -9.26 3.15
C SER A 24 -2.39 -9.67 2.32
N LEU A 25 -3.57 -9.14 2.66
CA LEU A 25 -4.81 -9.39 1.92
C LEU A 25 -4.74 -8.86 0.50
N PHE A 26 -4.29 -7.62 0.32
CA PHE A 26 -4.13 -7.03 -1.00
C PHE A 26 -3.22 -7.86 -1.89
N TYR A 27 -2.03 -8.24 -1.39
CA TYR A 27 -1.08 -9.03 -2.16
C TYR A 27 -1.61 -10.42 -2.50
N THR A 28 -2.31 -11.06 -1.56
CA THR A 28 -2.95 -12.36 -1.77
C THR A 28 -4.00 -12.28 -2.87
N PHE A 29 -4.91 -11.29 -2.78
CA PHE A 29 -5.96 -11.10 -3.78
C PHE A 29 -5.41 -10.69 -5.14
N LEU A 30 -4.40 -9.84 -5.19
CA LEU A 30 -3.75 -9.45 -6.44
C LEU A 30 -3.21 -10.68 -7.17
N ARG A 31 -2.49 -11.55 -6.47
CA ARG A 31 -1.94 -12.80 -7.02
C ARG A 31 -3.01 -13.77 -7.50
N SER A 32 -4.15 -13.88 -6.81
CA SER A 32 -5.25 -14.76 -7.21
C SER A 32 -6.21 -14.11 -8.21
N SER A 33 -6.01 -12.85 -8.56
CA SER A 33 -6.92 -12.10 -9.42
C SER A 33 -6.75 -12.49 -10.90
N PRO A 34 -7.77 -12.31 -11.74
CA PRO A 34 -7.65 -12.46 -13.19
C PRO A 34 -6.76 -11.39 -13.85
N PHE A 35 -6.35 -10.37 -13.09
CA PHE A 35 -5.46 -9.31 -13.56
C PHE A 35 -3.99 -9.72 -13.50
N ALA A 36 -3.59 -10.67 -12.66
CA ALA A 36 -2.20 -11.10 -12.59
C ALA A 36 -1.72 -11.71 -13.92
N THR A 37 -0.49 -11.39 -14.31
CA THR A 37 0.20 -12.00 -15.46
C THR A 37 1.65 -12.30 -15.12
N GLU A 38 2.18 -13.39 -15.68
CA GLU A 38 3.62 -13.69 -15.70
C GLU A 38 4.29 -13.18 -16.98
N ASP A 39 3.52 -12.75 -17.98
CA ASP A 39 4.02 -12.12 -19.19
C ASP A 39 4.04 -10.59 -19.01
N GLY A 40 5.24 -10.02 -18.95
CA GLY A 40 5.48 -8.59 -18.78
C GLY A 40 5.17 -7.76 -20.03
N GLU A 41 5.12 -8.36 -21.21
CA GLU A 41 4.80 -7.65 -22.47
C GLU A 41 3.31 -7.34 -22.60
N GLN A 42 2.46 -8.18 -21.99
CA GLN A 42 1.01 -7.98 -21.94
C GLN A 42 0.57 -7.08 -20.78
N ALA A 43 1.51 -6.67 -19.93
CA ALA A 43 1.22 -5.93 -18.71
C ALA A 43 0.93 -4.44 -18.98
N HIS A 44 0.00 -3.91 -18.21
CA HIS A 44 -0.37 -2.50 -18.19
C HIS A 44 0.20 -1.79 -16.97
N LEU A 45 0.36 -2.52 -15.87
CA LEU A 45 1.03 -2.07 -14.64
C LEU A 45 1.99 -3.15 -14.15
N TYR A 46 2.98 -2.72 -13.39
CA TYR A 46 3.99 -3.59 -12.79
C TYR A 46 3.97 -3.46 -11.27
N PHE A 47 3.55 -4.51 -10.58
CA PHE A 47 3.53 -4.54 -9.13
C PHE A 47 4.90 -4.97 -8.58
N VAL A 48 5.48 -4.10 -7.76
CA VAL A 48 6.76 -4.32 -7.08
C VAL A 48 6.49 -4.74 -5.63
N PRO A 49 6.70 -6.02 -5.27
CA PRO A 49 6.56 -6.44 -3.89
C PRO A 49 7.76 -5.93 -3.09
N LEU A 50 7.50 -5.03 -2.15
CA LEU A 50 8.49 -4.50 -1.21
C LEU A 50 8.16 -4.94 0.21
N SER A 51 9.17 -5.34 0.99
CA SER A 51 8.94 -5.68 2.39
C SER A 51 8.66 -4.43 3.22
N SER A 52 7.73 -4.51 4.17
CA SER A 52 7.42 -3.40 5.10
C SER A 52 8.63 -3.03 5.99
N ASN A 53 9.57 -3.97 6.12
CA ASN A 53 10.82 -3.83 6.89
C ASN A 53 11.98 -3.21 6.12
N VAL A 54 11.82 -2.89 4.83
CA VAL A 54 12.84 -2.10 4.13
C VAL A 54 12.82 -0.69 4.72
N ARG A 55 13.61 -0.49 5.79
CA ARG A 55 14.08 0.84 6.15
C ARG A 55 15.05 1.24 5.07
N ILE A 56 14.55 2.05 4.16
CA ILE A 56 15.34 2.54 3.05
C ILE A 56 16.29 3.61 3.62
N ASN A 57 17.40 3.16 4.22
CA ASN A 57 18.44 4.04 4.80
C ASN A 57 19.09 4.93 3.73
N SER A 58 19.02 4.51 2.46
CA SER A 58 19.38 5.30 1.29
C SER A 58 18.47 4.87 0.14
N LEU A 59 17.54 5.75 -0.22
CA LEU A 59 16.51 5.47 -1.21
C LEU A 59 17.07 5.46 -2.62
N SER A 60 18.16 6.20 -2.84
CA SER A 60 18.97 6.11 -4.04
C SER A 60 19.66 4.73 -4.23
N ARG A 61 20.19 4.11 -3.17
CA ARG A 61 20.79 2.77 -3.29
C ARG A 61 19.75 1.72 -3.65
N PHE A 62 18.60 1.79 -2.99
CA PHE A 62 17.50 0.88 -3.22
C PHE A 62 16.93 0.99 -4.65
N VAL A 63 16.72 2.21 -5.14
CA VAL A 63 16.30 2.45 -6.54
C VAL A 63 17.30 1.86 -7.52
N ARG A 64 18.61 2.02 -7.27
CA ARG A 64 19.65 1.42 -8.13
C ARG A 64 19.62 -0.12 -8.11
N GLU A 65 19.30 -0.72 -6.98
CA GLU A 65 19.14 -2.18 -6.88
C GLU A 65 17.93 -2.65 -7.67
N ILE A 66 16.80 -1.94 -7.53
CA ILE A 66 15.59 -2.19 -8.32
C ILE A 66 15.87 -2.04 -9.82
N GLN A 67 16.51 -0.95 -10.25
CA GLN A 67 16.87 -0.71 -11.65
C GLN A 67 17.71 -1.84 -12.26
N ARG A 68 18.56 -2.48 -11.44
CA ARG A 68 19.40 -3.61 -11.85
C ARG A 68 18.66 -4.94 -11.83
N ALA A 69 17.76 -5.12 -10.87
CA ALA A 69 17.09 -6.39 -10.63
C ALA A 69 15.80 -6.56 -11.44
N LEU A 70 15.11 -5.46 -11.75
CA LEU A 70 13.77 -5.47 -12.34
C LEU A 70 13.84 -5.05 -13.82
N PRO A 71 13.65 -5.98 -14.78
CA PRO A 71 13.87 -5.71 -16.20
C PRO A 71 12.98 -4.62 -16.79
N TYR A 72 11.77 -4.40 -16.26
CA TYR A 72 10.83 -3.41 -16.79
C TYR A 72 10.84 -2.05 -16.07
N TRP A 73 11.66 -1.88 -15.02
CA TRP A 73 11.63 -0.69 -14.16
C TRP A 73 11.79 0.64 -14.91
N ASN A 74 12.65 0.67 -15.93
CA ASN A 74 12.98 1.87 -16.69
C ASN A 74 12.10 2.10 -17.93
N ARG A 75 11.07 1.28 -18.17
CA ARG A 75 10.26 1.32 -19.40
C ARG A 75 9.54 2.65 -19.60
N ILE A 76 8.94 3.20 -18.53
CA ILE A 76 8.24 4.50 -18.55
C ILE A 76 8.62 5.32 -17.31
N LEU A 77 9.92 5.38 -16.99
CA LEU A 77 10.42 6.07 -15.79
C LEU A 77 9.69 5.65 -14.51
N SER A 78 9.27 4.38 -14.46
CA SER A 78 8.53 3.75 -13.36
C SER A 78 7.14 4.33 -13.07
N VAL A 79 6.54 5.10 -13.99
CA VAL A 79 5.18 5.65 -13.84
C VAL A 79 4.10 4.56 -13.85
N ASP A 80 4.37 3.46 -14.55
CA ASP A 80 3.52 2.27 -14.63
C ASP A 80 3.79 1.26 -13.48
N HIS A 81 4.65 1.61 -12.53
CA HIS A 81 4.99 0.76 -11.41
C HIS A 81 4.17 1.11 -10.17
N VAL A 82 3.71 0.06 -9.48
CA VAL A 82 2.88 0.15 -8.28
C VAL A 82 3.54 -0.62 -7.16
N PHE A 83 3.61 -0.04 -5.96
CA PHE A 83 4.12 -0.73 -4.78
C PHE A 83 3.24 -0.43 -3.57
N ILE A 84 3.26 -1.31 -2.58
CA ILE A 84 2.49 -1.16 -1.35
C ILE A 84 3.39 -0.75 -0.18
N SER A 85 2.89 0.14 0.67
CA SER A 85 3.59 0.61 1.86
C SER A 85 2.64 0.97 3.01
N TYR A 86 2.68 0.18 4.08
CA TYR A 86 1.94 0.43 5.33
C TYR A 86 2.49 1.62 6.14
N ARG A 87 3.81 1.71 6.32
CA ARG A 87 4.44 2.75 7.18
C ARG A 87 4.93 4.00 6.41
N GLY A 88 4.75 4.01 5.10
CA GLY A 88 5.40 4.98 4.22
C GLY A 88 6.92 4.77 4.26
N ASN A 89 7.42 3.90 3.39
CA ASN A 89 8.78 3.38 3.44
C ASN A 89 9.85 4.41 2.99
N THR A 90 9.43 5.64 2.68
CA THR A 90 10.30 6.73 2.25
C THR A 90 10.56 7.70 3.41
N THR A 91 11.83 8.02 3.64
CA THR A 91 12.26 9.08 4.56
C THR A 91 12.28 10.41 3.81
N ASP A 92 11.91 11.50 4.48
CA ASP A 92 11.75 12.83 3.85
C ASP A 92 13.07 13.52 3.43
N GLY A 93 14.21 12.84 3.60
CA GLY A 93 15.55 13.41 3.33
C GLY A 93 16.03 13.29 1.88
N ASP A 94 15.56 12.31 1.11
CA ASP A 94 16.11 12.05 -0.23
C ASP A 94 15.35 12.85 -1.30
N ARG A 95 15.76 14.11 -1.49
CA ARG A 95 15.31 15.00 -2.60
C ARG A 95 15.46 14.37 -3.99
N ASN A 96 16.30 13.33 -4.11
CA ASN A 96 16.72 12.72 -5.37
C ASN A 96 16.00 11.43 -5.74
N VAL A 97 14.93 11.03 -5.05
CA VAL A 97 14.19 9.82 -5.46
C VAL A 97 12.85 10.17 -6.10
N LEU A 98 12.97 10.68 -7.32
CA LEU A 98 11.83 10.98 -8.18
C LEU A 98 11.12 9.69 -8.62
N GLU A 99 11.88 8.62 -8.94
CA GLU A 99 11.31 7.40 -9.52
C GLU A 99 10.33 6.68 -8.59
N LEU A 100 10.70 6.43 -7.32
CA LEU A 100 9.81 5.70 -6.41
C LEU A 100 8.74 6.61 -5.78
N ARG A 101 9.07 7.85 -5.40
CA ARG A 101 8.14 8.73 -4.68
C ARG A 101 7.21 9.50 -5.64
N LYS A 102 7.75 10.06 -6.71
CA LYS A 102 6.99 10.97 -7.60
C LYS A 102 6.41 10.27 -8.82
N ASN A 103 7.06 9.23 -9.34
CA ASN A 103 6.60 8.56 -10.56
C ASN A 103 5.76 7.32 -10.24
N ALA A 104 6.31 6.35 -9.50
CA ALA A 104 5.61 5.13 -9.15
C ALA A 104 4.41 5.38 -8.23
N ILE A 105 3.34 4.62 -8.41
CA ILE A 105 2.11 4.72 -7.62
C ILE A 105 2.29 3.98 -6.29
N GLN A 106 2.07 4.68 -5.17
CA GLN A 106 2.06 4.05 -3.86
C GLN A 106 0.64 3.62 -3.48
N ILE A 107 0.50 2.38 -3.07
CA ILE A 107 -0.66 1.88 -2.34
C ILE A 107 -0.35 2.03 -0.85
N SER A 108 -1.04 2.95 -0.18
CA SER A 108 -0.91 3.16 1.26
C SER A 108 -2.00 2.39 2.01
N CYS A 109 -1.73 1.97 3.23
CA CYS A 109 -2.78 1.48 4.12
C CYS A 109 -3.47 2.67 4.79
N PHE A 110 -4.78 2.62 4.96
CA PHE A 110 -5.49 3.62 5.76
C PHE A 110 -5.27 3.39 7.26
N PRO A 111 -5.02 4.44 8.06
CA PRO A 111 -4.83 5.83 7.63
C PRO A 111 -3.46 6.03 6.97
N ALA A 112 -3.44 6.76 5.84
CA ALA A 112 -2.20 7.02 5.11
C ALA A 112 -1.26 7.92 5.95
N PRO A 113 0.05 7.62 6.02
CA PRO A 113 0.98 8.43 6.81
C PRO A 113 1.08 9.87 6.29
N VAL A 114 1.06 10.83 7.23
CA VAL A 114 1.17 12.26 6.92
C VAL A 114 2.45 12.56 6.14
N GLY A 115 2.35 13.36 5.07
CA GLY A 115 3.49 13.77 4.23
C GLY A 115 4.01 12.70 3.26
N LYS A 116 3.51 11.45 3.33
CA LYS A 116 3.98 10.31 2.52
C LYS A 116 2.94 9.80 1.53
N PHE A 117 1.84 10.52 1.35
CA PHE A 117 0.77 10.20 0.42
C PHE A 117 0.53 11.38 -0.53
N ILE A 118 0.50 11.11 -1.84
CA ILE A 118 0.28 12.10 -2.89
C ILE A 118 -1.15 11.93 -3.43
N PRO A 119 -2.11 12.79 -3.08
CA PRO A 119 -3.54 12.55 -3.33
C PRO A 119 -3.96 12.38 -4.80
N HIS A 120 -3.21 12.96 -5.74
CA HIS A 120 -3.52 12.88 -7.17
C HIS A 120 -2.87 11.68 -7.89
N LYS A 121 -2.12 10.84 -7.15
CA LYS A 121 -1.36 9.71 -7.71
C LYS A 121 -1.55 8.43 -6.90
N ASP A 122 -1.44 8.52 -5.58
CA ASP A 122 -1.43 7.39 -4.67
C ASP A 122 -2.85 6.92 -4.33
N VAL A 123 -2.95 5.65 -3.95
CA VAL A 123 -4.22 5.00 -3.60
C VAL A 123 -4.15 4.51 -2.17
N SER A 124 -5.24 4.66 -1.41
CA SER A 124 -5.34 4.14 -0.04
C SER A 124 -6.19 2.87 -0.02
N LEU A 125 -5.71 1.82 0.63
CA LEU A 125 -6.52 0.64 0.95
C LEU A 125 -7.56 0.99 2.02
N PRO A 126 -8.72 0.31 2.01
CA PRO A 126 -9.69 0.45 3.09
C PRO A 126 -9.07 0.00 4.42
N ALA A 127 -9.57 0.57 5.52
CA ALA A 127 -9.25 0.07 6.86
C ALA A 127 -9.71 -1.39 6.95
N VAL A 128 -8.78 -2.28 7.28
CA VAL A 128 -9.15 -3.64 7.70
C VAL A 128 -9.54 -3.51 9.15
N SER A 129 -10.84 -3.61 9.43
CA SER A 129 -11.33 -3.62 10.80
C SER A 129 -10.80 -4.86 11.51
N THR A 130 -9.81 -4.69 12.38
CA THR A 130 -9.54 -5.65 13.46
C THR A 130 -10.55 -5.43 14.59
N PHE A 131 -11.83 -5.21 14.27
CA PHE A 131 -12.84 -5.57 15.25
C PHE A 131 -12.71 -7.08 15.34
N SER A 132 -12.07 -7.56 16.39
CA SER A 132 -12.57 -8.74 17.07
C SER A 132 -14.06 -8.46 17.24
N VAL A 133 -14.85 -8.97 16.30
CA VAL A 133 -16.28 -9.11 16.48
C VAL A 133 -16.34 -10.07 17.65
N ASP A 134 -16.43 -9.52 18.85
CA ASP A 134 -16.95 -10.26 19.98
C ASP A 134 -18.37 -10.61 19.57
N MET A 135 -18.52 -11.81 19.01
CA MET A 135 -19.71 -12.31 18.35
C MET A 135 -20.79 -12.67 19.39
N SER A 136 -20.87 -11.90 20.47
CA SER A 136 -21.78 -12.06 21.60
C SER A 136 -22.83 -10.96 21.70
N LEU A 137 -22.86 -9.98 20.80
CA LEU A 137 -24.01 -9.07 20.72
C LEU A 137 -25.08 -9.67 19.81
N GLU A 138 -25.78 -10.65 20.37
CA GLU A 138 -27.16 -10.99 20.03
C GLU A 138 -27.95 -9.71 19.71
N PRO A 139 -28.59 -9.59 18.54
CA PRO A 139 -29.34 -8.41 18.18
C PRO A 139 -30.62 -8.36 19.01
N LYS A 140 -30.59 -7.69 20.16
CA LYS A 140 -31.83 -7.25 20.82
C LYS A 140 -32.44 -6.11 20.01
N ASN A 141 -33.08 -6.45 18.89
CA ASN A 141 -34.14 -5.74 18.15
C ASN A 141 -34.14 -4.20 18.06
N ALA A 142 -33.01 -3.52 18.30
CA ALA A 142 -32.88 -2.08 18.24
C ALA A 142 -31.85 -1.73 17.17
N SER A 143 -32.27 -0.91 16.21
CA SER A 143 -31.36 -0.27 15.26
C SER A 143 -30.47 0.70 16.04
N VAL A 144 -29.30 0.23 16.49
CA VAL A 144 -28.34 1.08 17.18
C VAL A 144 -27.51 1.82 16.11
N ARG A 145 -27.63 3.15 16.10
CA ARG A 145 -26.78 4.03 15.29
C ARG A 145 -25.65 4.55 16.17
N PHE A 146 -24.41 4.33 15.74
CA PHE A 146 -23.25 4.89 16.40
C PHE A 146 -22.76 6.13 15.65
N LEU A 147 -22.53 7.22 16.38
CA LEU A 147 -21.95 8.44 15.84
C LEU A 147 -20.46 8.46 16.20
N SER A 148 -19.58 8.25 15.22
CA SER A 148 -18.13 8.37 15.41
C SER A 148 -17.62 9.67 14.81
N TYR A 149 -16.84 10.43 15.57
CA TYR A 149 -16.08 11.58 15.06
C TYR A 149 -14.59 11.39 15.34
N LEU A 150 -13.76 11.71 14.34
CA LEU A 150 -12.30 11.72 14.48
C LEU A 150 -11.89 13.12 14.92
N ARG A 151 -11.27 13.24 16.12
CA ARG A 151 -10.68 14.50 16.57
C ARG A 151 -9.17 14.44 16.33
N PRO A 152 -8.61 15.25 15.43
CA PRO A 152 -7.16 15.35 15.29
C PRO A 152 -6.61 16.09 16.51
N ASP A 153 -5.79 15.43 17.34
CA ASP A 153 -5.01 16.11 18.38
C ASP A 153 -3.82 16.81 17.72
N GLN A 154 -3.61 18.09 18.05
CA GLN A 154 -2.50 18.89 17.52
C GLN A 154 -1.22 18.80 18.36
N SER A 155 -1.22 18.05 19.47
CA SER A 155 -0.12 18.10 20.45
C SER A 155 0.63 16.78 20.69
N SER A 156 0.09 15.63 20.27
CA SER A 156 0.84 14.37 20.27
C SER A 156 0.39 13.49 19.10
N GLY A 157 1.34 12.88 18.38
CA GLY A 157 1.08 12.15 17.12
C GLY A 157 0.29 10.84 17.24
N ALA A 158 -0.61 10.72 18.22
CA ALA A 158 -1.54 9.61 18.37
C ALA A 158 -2.98 10.12 18.16
N ASN A 159 -3.63 9.67 17.08
CA ASN A 159 -5.03 9.97 16.83
C ASN A 159 -5.90 9.08 17.72
N GLU A 160 -6.42 9.61 18.82
CA GLU A 160 -7.40 8.92 19.64
C GLU A 160 -8.77 8.90 18.94
N SER A 161 -9.38 7.72 18.85
CA SER A 161 -10.75 7.54 18.36
C SER A 161 -11.62 7.16 19.54
N ALA A 162 -12.55 8.04 19.93
CA ALA A 162 -13.49 7.78 21.01
C ALA A 162 -14.87 7.44 20.44
N LEU A 163 -15.44 6.31 20.89
CA LEU A 163 -16.85 6.00 20.70
C LEU A 163 -17.64 6.68 21.81
N VAL A 164 -18.61 7.51 21.43
CA VAL A 164 -19.55 8.12 22.38
C VAL A 164 -20.88 7.41 22.23
N ASN A 165 -21.38 6.87 23.35
CA ASN A 165 -22.73 6.31 23.46
C ASN A 165 -23.76 7.40 23.67
#